data_AF-A0A673IA59-F1
#
_entry.id   AF-A0A673IA59-F1
#
_cell.length_a   1.000
_cell.length_b   1.000
_cell.length_c   1.000
_cell.angle_alpha   90.00
_cell.angle_beta   90.00
_cell.angle_gamma   90.00
#
_symmetry.space_group_name_H-M   'P 1'
#
loop_
_entity.id
_entity.type
_entity.pdbx_description
1 polymer ?
#
loop_
_entity_poly.entity_id
_entity_poly.type
_entity_poly.pdbx_seq_one_letter_code
_entity_poly.pdbx_strand_id
1 'polypeptide(L)' 'MKATSFFLGGVFIVLIGWPIVGVILEFYGFFLLFRGFFPVVVGFIRRIPVLGYLLNLPFISGYVDKMSESNNMV' A
#
# COMPACT_ATOMS: atom_id res chain seq x y z
N MET A 1 9.66 11.92 -6.40
CA MET A 1 11.11 11.68 -6.23
C MET A 1 11.50 11.16 -4.84
N LYS A 2 10.90 11.64 -3.74
CA LYS A 2 11.24 11.18 -2.38
C LYS A 2 11.00 9.67 -2.13
N ALA A 3 9.87 9.12 -2.56
CA ALA A 3 9.54 7.70 -2.34
C ALA A 3 10.50 6.72 -3.05
N THR A 4 10.80 7.01 -4.32
CA THR A 4 11.76 6.26 -5.14
C THR A 4 13.15 6.21 -4.51
N SER A 5 13.60 7.31 -3.88
CA SER A 5 14.93 7.34 -3.25
C SER A 5 14.99 6.54 -1.95
N PHE A 6 13.90 6.42 -1.19
CA PHE A 6 13.85 5.54 -0.02
C PHE A 6 13.87 4.07 -0.42
N PHE A 7 13.15 3.70 -1.49
CA PHE A 7 13.16 2.33 -1.99
C PHE A 7 14.54 1.93 -2.56
N LEU A 8 15.06 2.69 -3.53
CA LEU A 8 16.38 2.43 -4.12
C LEU A 8 17.54 2.64 -3.15
N GLY A 9 17.42 3.58 -2.21
CA GLY A 9 18.37 3.75 -1.13
C GLY A 9 18.39 2.54 -0.20
N GLY A 10 17.23 1.93 0.05
CA GLY A 10 17.11 0.70 0.83
C GLY A 10 17.83 -0.47 0.16
N VAL A 11 17.61 -0.64 -1.14
CA VAL A 11 18.34 -1.62 -1.98
C VAL A 11 19.85 -1.43 -1.83
N PHE A 12 20.33 -0.19 -1.91
CA PHE A 12 21.76 0.11 -1.78
C PHE A 12 22.33 -0.26 -0.40
N ILE A 13 21.57 -0.01 0.68
CA ILE A 13 21.95 -0.40 2.05
C ILE A 13 21.99 -1.92 2.22
N VAL A 14 21.04 -2.65 1.62
CA VAL A 14 21.07 -4.12 1.61
C VAL A 14 22.34 -4.62 0.94
N LEU A 15 22.71 -4.05 -0.22
CA LEU A 15 23.90 -4.44 -0.97
C LEU A 15 25.22 -4.15 -0.25
N ILE A 16 25.27 -3.11 0.60
CA ILE A 16 26.44 -2.78 1.43
C ILE A 16 26.63 -3.76 2.61
N GLY A 17 25.65 -4.62 2.90
CA GLY A 17 25.73 -5.64 3.95
C GLY A 17 24.97 -5.28 5.22
N TRP A 18 24.03 -4.32 5.16
CA TRP A 18 23.11 -4.00 6.25
C TRP A 18 21.67 -4.40 5.88
N PRO A 19 21.39 -5.70 5.69
CA PRO A 19 20.14 -6.18 5.11
C PRO A 19 18.91 -5.81 5.95
N ILE A 20 19.00 -5.87 7.28
CA ILE A 20 17.85 -5.56 8.16
C ILE A 20 17.42 -4.10 7.99
N VAL A 21 18.38 -3.16 8.01
CA VAL A 21 18.09 -1.73 7.86
C VAL A 21 17.60 -1.42 6.45
N GLY A 22 18.24 -2.01 5.44
CA GLY A 22 17.86 -1.82 4.04
C GLY A 22 16.43 -2.28 3.77
N VAL A 23 16.03 -3.48 4.23
CA VAL A 23 14.68 -4.02 4.05
C VAL A 23 13.62 -3.14 4.73
N ILE A 24 13.90 -2.59 5.92
CA ILE A 24 12.97 -1.66 6.58
C ILE A 24 12.76 -0.40 5.73
N LEU A 25 13.84 0.13 5.15
CA LEU A 25 13.78 1.31 4.29
C LEU A 25 13.06 1.01 2.96
N GLU A 26 13.31 -0.16 2.38
CA GLU A 26 12.61 -0.65 1.19
C GLU A 26 11.10 -0.77 1.44
N PHE A 27 10.68 -1.36 2.56
CA PHE A 27 9.27 -1.46 2.92
C PHE A 27 8.63 -0.07 3.01
N TYR A 28 9.28 0.86 3.71
CA TYR A 28 8.78 2.24 3.81
C TYR A 28 8.67 2.92 2.44
N GLY A 29 9.72 2.82 1.61
CA GLY A 29 9.75 3.38 0.27
C GLY A 29 8.70 2.76 -0.65
N PHE A 30 8.48 1.45 -0.55
CA PHE A 30 7.47 0.70 -1.28
C PHE A 30 6.06 1.21 -0.96
N PHE A 31 5.68 1.30 0.32
CA PHE A 31 4.37 1.83 0.72
C PHE A 31 4.15 3.26 0.21
N LEU A 32 5.19 4.09 0.23
CA LEU A 32 5.11 5.47 -0.22
C LEU A 32 4.99 5.58 -1.76
N LEU A 33 5.65 4.68 -2.50
CA LEU A 33 5.55 4.59 -3.97
C LEU A 33 4.16 4.16 -4.41
N PHE A 34 3.60 3.13 -3.75
CA PHE A 34 2.30 2.56 -4.13
C PHE A 34 1.12 3.20 -3.40
N ARG A 35 1.32 4.30 -2.65
CA ARG A 35 0.25 4.95 -1.87
C ARG A 35 -1.01 5.28 -2.69
N GLY A 36 -0.82 5.72 -3.93
CA GLY A 36 -1.92 6.01 -4.87
C GLY A 36 -2.52 4.79 -5.56
N PHE A 37 -1.88 3.61 -5.45
CA PHE A 37 -2.32 2.36 -6.08
C PHE A 37 -3.22 1.52 -5.14
N PHE A 38 -3.20 1.78 -3.82
CA PHE A 38 -4.05 1.07 -2.87
C PHE A 38 -5.56 1.13 -3.17
N PRO A 39 -6.17 2.25 -3.60
CA PRO A 39 -7.59 2.28 -3.96
C PRO A 39 -7.94 1.32 -5.10
N VAL A 40 -7.03 1.17 -6.07
CA VAL A 40 -7.17 0.24 -7.19
C VAL A 40 -7.13 -1.20 -6.67
N VAL A 41 -6.13 -1.55 -5.86
CA VAL A 41 -6.00 -2.88 -5.25
C VAL A 41 -7.23 -3.23 -4.42
N VAL A 42 -7.71 -2.32 -3.58
CA VAL A 42 -8.91 -2.53 -2.76
C VAL A 42 -10.16 -2.71 -3.62
N GLY A 43 -10.31 -1.92 -4.68
CA GLY A 43 -11.38 -2.07 -5.67
C GLY A 43 -11.34 -3.43 -6.38
N PHE A 44 -10.15 -3.95 -6.68
CA PHE A 44 -9.98 -5.30 -7.23
C PHE A 44 -10.30 -6.40 -6.22
N ILE A 45 -9.81 -6.30 -4.98
CA ILE A 45 -10.07 -7.30 -3.93
C ILE A 45 -11.56 -7.43 -3.63
N ARG A 46 -12.31 -6.31 -3.63
CA ARG A 46 -13.78 -6.31 -3.47
C ARG A 46 -14.52 -7.10 -4.56
N ARG A 47 -13.93 -7.26 -5.75
CA ARG A 47 -14.52 -8.05 -6.85
C ARG A 47 -14.27 -9.55 -6.73
N ILE A 48 -13.36 -9.97 -5.84
CA ILE A 48 -13.09 -11.38 -5.58
C ILE A 48 -14.04 -11.84 -4.46
N PRO A 49 -15.01 -12.73 -4.73
CA PRO A 49 -16.09 -13.06 -3.79
C PRO A 49 -15.58 -13.60 -2.45
N VAL A 50 -14.46 -14.33 -2.44
CA VAL A 50 -13.86 -14.87 -1.19
C VAL A 50 -13.28 -13.77 -0.30
N LEU A 51 -12.62 -12.75 -0.87
CA LEU A 51 -12.00 -11.66 -0.12
C LEU A 51 -12.97 -10.50 0.14
N GLY A 52 -14.02 -10.38 -0.67
CA GLY A 52 -15.11 -9.42 -0.50
C GLY A 52 -15.89 -9.62 0.80
N TYR A 53 -16.10 -10.87 1.25
CA TYR A 53 -16.77 -11.15 2.53
C TYR A 53 -15.98 -10.63 3.75
N LEU A 54 -14.65 -10.69 3.73
CA LEU A 54 -13.80 -10.15 4.82
C LEU A 54 -13.80 -8.62 4.83
N LEU A 55 -13.88 -7.98 3.66
CA LEU A 55 -13.97 -6.52 3.55
C LEU A 55 -15.36 -5.95 3.87
N ASN A 56 -16.42 -6.78 3.85
CA ASN A 56 -17.80 -6.38 4.21
C ASN A 56 -18.12 -6.56 5.70
N LEU A 57 -17.14 -6.98 6.52
CA LEU A 57 -17.31 -7.00 7.97
C LEU A 57 -17.55 -5.56 8.46
N PRO A 58 -18.49 -5.35 9.42
CA PRO A 58 -18.93 -4.01 9.88
C PRO A 58 -17.80 -3.13 10.45
N PHE A 59 -16.64 -3.70 10.71
CA PHE A 59 -15.45 -3.00 11.18
C PHE A 59 -14.60 -2.38 10.06
N ILE A 60 -14.58 -2.97 8.86
CA ILE A 60 -13.75 -2.52 7.72
C ILE A 60 -14.56 -1.70 6.71
N SER A 61 -15.88 -1.90 6.62
CA SER A 61 -16.74 -1.18 5.68
C SER A 61 -16.62 0.34 5.79
N GLY A 62 -16.64 0.90 7.01
CA GLY A 62 -16.62 2.35 7.23
C GLY A 62 -15.33 3.06 6.78
N TYR A 63 -14.17 2.40 6.90
CA TYR A 63 -12.90 2.96 6.41
C TYR A 63 -12.81 2.90 4.90
N VAL A 64 -13.28 1.79 4.31
CA VAL A 64 -13.17 1.60 2.87
C VAL A 64 -14.22 2.43 2.13
N ASP A 65 -15.38 2.69 2.73
CA ASP A 65 -16.40 3.56 2.15
C ASP A 65 -15.97 5.04 2.15
N LYS A 66 -15.32 5.52 3.22
CA LYS A 66 -14.68 6.85 3.22
C LYS A 66 -13.61 7.00 2.14
N MET A 67 -12.84 5.95 1.88
CA MET A 67 -11.82 5.95 0.82
C MET A 67 -12.45 5.88 -0.57
N SER A 68 -13.59 5.22 -0.72
CA SER A 68 -14.34 5.14 -1.99
C SER A 68 -15.08 6.44 -2.31
N GLU A 69 -15.67 7.08 -1.30
CA GLU A 69 -16.41 8.34 -1.45
C GLU A 69 -15.48 9.51 -1.81
N SER A 70 -14.26 9.52 -1.26
CA SER A 70 -13.21 10.47 -1.67
C SER A 70 -12.79 10.35 -3.13
N ASN A 71 -13.04 9.22 -3.81
CA ASN A 71 -12.72 9.04 -5.23
C ASN A 71 -13.87 9.45 -6.18
N ASN A 72 -15.09 9.68 -5.68
CA ASN A 72 -16.26 10.06 -6.49
C ASN A 72 -16.56 11.57 -6.45
N MET A 73 -15.79 12.37 -5.70
CA MET A 73 -15.92 13.84 -5.66
C MET A 73 -14.92 14.57 -6.57
N VAL A 74 -14.58 13.97 -7.72
CA VAL A 74 -13.80 14.61 -8.79
C VAL A 74 -14.57 14.57 -10.10
#